data_AF-A0A8T3PLS2-F1
#
_entry.id   AF-A0A8T3PLS2-F1
#
_cell.length_a   1.000
_cell.length_b   1.000
_cell.length_c   1.000
_cell.angle_alpha   90.00
_cell.angle_beta   90.00
_cell.angle_gamma   90.00
#
_symmetry.space_group_name_H-M   'P 1'
#
loop_
_entity.id
_entity.type
_entity.pdbx_description
1 polymer ?
#
loop_
_entity_poly.entity_id
_entity_poly.type
_entity_poly.pdbx_seq_one_letter_code
_entity_poly.pdbx_strand_id
1 'polypeptide(L)'
;MDGQSVRLTELEIRRSKPPAAGNVIRYDAEVPGFGLRITAAGARSFVLNYRCDGRERRLTIGSWPAWSATAGRERAKELRRQIDQGIDPLAARSARRGALTVASLADDYIERYAKARKRSWREDDRILRVNVLTVLGAAKAEEVHRRDIVRLLDPIAERAPIMANRTLALLRRLFNWAAERGLLEASPCTHIKAPGREKPRERVLSDQEVRALWTRLDTARMDRRTAAALRLILVTGQRPGEIRAMRWDEVQGSWWTIPNEKTKNETTHRVPLTALALELLGERAEGFVFPTRGKLGHLGDTALNHACCVNMAHFGIEPWTPHDLRRTVGTRLGELGFNRLVQDKVLNHKDRTVGGIYDRHSYDREKRQALGAWERRLGMLVLGIEESADVIDLVRP
;
A
#
# COMPACT_ATOMS: atom_id res chain seq x y z
N MET A 1 -6.23 5.11 -65.74
CA MET A 1 -7.63 4.62 -65.67
C MET A 1 -8.35 5.34 -64.53
N ASP A 2 -8.92 6.47 -64.90
CA ASP A 2 -10.10 7.17 -64.36
C ASP A 2 -10.26 7.30 -62.85
N GLY A 3 -9.65 8.35 -62.31
CA GLY A 3 -10.04 8.97 -61.04
C GLY A 3 -11.32 9.80 -61.17
N GLN A 4 -12.40 9.23 -61.71
CA GLN A 4 -13.71 9.89 -61.66
C GLN A 4 -14.22 9.84 -60.22
N SER A 5 -14.29 11.01 -59.58
CA SER A 5 -14.99 11.18 -58.31
C SER A 5 -16.49 10.96 -58.55
N VAL A 6 -17.05 9.91 -57.97
CA VAL A 6 -18.49 9.59 -58.04
C VAL A 6 -19.08 9.79 -56.65
N ARG A 7 -20.33 10.26 -56.59
CA ARG A 7 -21.04 10.46 -55.32
C ARG A 7 -21.26 9.12 -54.63
N LEU A 8 -20.55 8.86 -53.54
CA LEU A 8 -20.65 7.58 -52.82
C LEU A 8 -22.06 7.38 -52.26
N THR A 9 -22.82 6.48 -52.88
CA THR A 9 -24.14 6.03 -52.40
C THR A 9 -24.08 4.63 -51.80
N GLU A 10 -25.02 4.26 -50.92
CA GLU A 10 -25.07 2.89 -50.36
C GLU A 10 -25.09 1.80 -51.44
N LEU A 11 -25.77 2.07 -52.56
CA LEU A 11 -25.82 1.16 -53.71
C LEU A 11 -24.43 0.96 -54.34
N GLU A 12 -23.68 2.04 -54.53
CA GLU A 12 -22.32 1.99 -55.06
C GLU A 12 -21.35 1.29 -54.10
N ILE A 13 -21.48 1.53 -52.80
CA ILE A 13 -20.68 0.86 -51.77
C ILE A 13 -20.89 -0.65 -51.83
N ARG A 14 -22.15 -1.11 -51.93
CA ARG A 14 -22.49 -2.53 -52.05
C ARG A 14 -21.94 -3.16 -53.33
N ARG A 15 -22.05 -2.45 -54.47
CA ARG A 15 -21.58 -2.90 -55.79
C ARG A 15 -20.06 -2.89 -55.95
N SER A 16 -19.35 -2.15 -55.10
CA SER A 16 -17.90 -2.00 -55.21
C SER A 16 -17.18 -3.30 -54.88
N LYS A 17 -16.42 -3.81 -55.86
CA LYS A 17 -15.62 -5.04 -55.74
C LYS A 17 -14.30 -4.78 -55.00
N PRO A 18 -13.85 -5.71 -54.13
CA PRO A 18 -12.51 -5.69 -53.56
C PRO A 18 -11.43 -5.77 -54.65
N PRO A 19 -10.26 -5.12 -54.46
CA PRO A 19 -9.12 -5.27 -55.37
C PRO A 19 -8.43 -6.63 -55.17
N ALA A 20 -7.71 -7.10 -56.20
CA ALA A 20 -6.97 -8.37 -56.13
C ALA A 20 -5.86 -8.39 -55.07
N ALA A 21 -5.25 -7.24 -54.77
CA ALA A 21 -4.25 -7.08 -53.71
C ALA A 21 -4.33 -5.68 -53.08
N GLY A 22 -3.89 -5.56 -51.82
CA GLY A 22 -3.80 -4.28 -51.11
C GLY A 22 -5.15 -3.65 -50.76
N ASN A 23 -5.33 -2.38 -51.12
CA ASN A 23 -6.57 -1.65 -50.93
C ASN A 23 -6.78 -0.62 -52.05
N VAL A 24 -8.05 -0.29 -52.32
CA VAL A 24 -8.45 0.79 -53.22
C VAL A 24 -9.28 1.81 -52.45
N ILE A 25 -9.13 3.08 -52.79
CA ILE A 25 -9.95 4.17 -52.24
C ILE A 25 -10.76 4.76 -53.38
N ARG A 26 -12.08 4.77 -53.19
CA ARG A 26 -13.01 5.47 -54.07
C ARG A 26 -13.39 6.79 -53.41
N TYR A 27 -13.01 7.91 -54.01
CA TYR A 27 -13.29 9.23 -53.45
C TYR A 27 -14.69 9.70 -53.79
N ASP A 28 -15.27 10.42 -52.85
CA ASP A 28 -16.55 11.09 -53.00
C ASP A 28 -16.41 12.37 -53.81
N ALA A 29 -17.43 12.69 -54.61
CA ALA A 29 -17.46 13.93 -55.39
C ALA A 29 -17.79 15.19 -54.56
N GLU A 30 -18.52 15.07 -53.44
CA GLU A 30 -18.98 16.24 -52.68
C GLU A 30 -17.93 16.74 -51.68
N VAL A 31 -17.22 15.83 -51.01
CA VAL A 31 -16.25 16.19 -49.97
C VAL A 31 -14.85 15.79 -50.42
N PRO A 32 -13.97 16.76 -50.75
CA PRO A 32 -12.61 16.47 -51.16
C PRO A 32 -11.90 15.56 -50.15
N GLY A 33 -11.15 14.57 -50.62
CA GLY A 33 -10.38 13.65 -49.78
C GLY A 33 -11.21 12.66 -48.94
N PHE A 34 -12.54 12.81 -48.85
CA PHE A 34 -13.42 11.79 -48.29
C PHE A 34 -13.57 10.63 -49.27
N GLY A 35 -13.50 9.40 -48.78
CA GLY A 35 -13.61 8.24 -49.64
C GLY A 35 -13.92 6.95 -48.90
N LEU A 36 -14.31 5.93 -49.66
CA LEU A 36 -14.47 4.56 -49.20
C LEU A 36 -13.19 3.78 -49.49
N ARG A 37 -12.51 3.32 -48.43
CA ARG A 37 -11.40 2.38 -48.52
C ARG A 37 -11.91 0.95 -48.47
N ILE A 38 -11.58 0.17 -49.51
CA ILE A 38 -11.91 -1.25 -49.64
C ILE A 38 -10.61 -2.04 -49.67
N THR A 39 -10.44 -2.96 -48.73
CA THR A 39 -9.27 -3.86 -48.68
C THR A 39 -9.50 -5.10 -49.57
N ALA A 40 -8.44 -5.78 -49.97
CA ALA A 40 -8.53 -7.05 -50.72
C ALA A 40 -9.33 -8.13 -49.96
N ALA A 41 -9.28 -8.11 -48.62
CA ALA A 41 -10.10 -8.96 -47.75
C ALA A 41 -11.58 -8.56 -47.67
N GLY A 42 -12.02 -7.52 -48.40
CA GLY A 42 -13.41 -7.08 -48.46
C GLY A 42 -13.84 -6.12 -47.34
N ALA A 43 -12.98 -5.81 -46.36
CA ALA A 43 -13.31 -4.82 -45.32
C ALA A 43 -13.45 -3.42 -45.92
N ARG A 44 -14.53 -2.72 -45.57
CA ARG A 44 -14.92 -1.39 -46.07
C ARG A 44 -14.93 -0.37 -44.94
N SER A 45 -14.24 0.76 -45.14
CA SER A 45 -14.15 1.83 -44.15
C SER A 45 -14.16 3.20 -44.81
N PHE A 46 -14.87 4.15 -44.21
CA PHE A 46 -14.84 5.55 -44.61
C PHE A 46 -13.58 6.21 -44.10
N VAL A 47 -12.88 6.92 -44.98
CA VAL A 47 -11.62 7.60 -44.70
C VAL A 47 -11.68 9.04 -45.18
N LEU A 48 -10.89 9.90 -44.55
CA LEU A 48 -10.63 11.28 -44.97
C LEU A 48 -9.12 11.45 -45.14
N ASN A 49 -8.68 11.71 -46.36
CA ASN A 49 -7.32 12.11 -46.68
C ASN A 49 -7.24 13.64 -46.71
N TYR A 50 -6.23 14.19 -46.04
CA TYR A 50 -6.04 15.64 -45.93
C TYR A 50 -4.56 15.98 -45.73
N ARG A 51 -4.23 17.26 -45.89
CA ARG A 51 -2.94 17.82 -45.51
C ARG A 51 -3.13 18.78 -44.35
N CYS A 52 -2.22 18.71 -43.38
CA CYS A 52 -2.11 19.65 -42.26
C CYS A 52 -0.63 19.76 -41.90
N ASP A 53 -0.14 20.97 -41.65
CA ASP A 53 1.28 21.26 -41.36
C ASP A 53 2.26 20.64 -42.37
N GLY A 54 1.93 20.75 -43.67
CA GLY A 54 2.77 20.23 -44.76
C GLY A 54 2.83 18.70 -44.88
N ARG A 55 2.09 17.94 -44.05
CA ARG A 55 2.09 16.47 -44.06
C ARG A 55 0.77 15.91 -44.58
N GLU A 56 0.84 14.88 -45.42
CA GLU A 56 -0.35 14.09 -45.79
C GLU A 56 -0.75 13.14 -44.67
N ARG A 57 -2.04 13.12 -44.35
CA ARG A 57 -2.62 12.28 -43.31
C ARG A 57 -3.90 11.61 -43.80
N ARG A 58 -4.18 10.45 -43.23
CA ARG A 58 -5.40 9.67 -43.45
C ARG A 58 -6.08 9.39 -42.11
N LEU A 59 -7.33 9.83 -41.97
CA LEU A 59 -8.16 9.56 -40.80
C LEU A 59 -9.28 8.58 -41.18
N THR A 60 -9.38 7.45 -40.48
CA THR A 60 -10.54 6.55 -40.59
C THR A 60 -11.68 7.08 -39.74
N ILE A 61 -12.83 7.34 -40.38
CA ILE A 61 -14.06 7.85 -39.76
C ILE A 61 -14.83 6.69 -39.11
N GLY A 62 -15.05 5.61 -39.85
CA GLY A 62 -15.83 4.46 -39.38
C GLY A 62 -15.89 3.33 -40.40
N SER A 63 -16.28 2.13 -39.96
CA SER A 63 -16.49 0.97 -40.83
C SER A 63 -17.92 0.94 -41.38
N TRP A 64 -18.07 0.45 -42.60
CA TRP A 64 -19.39 0.10 -43.15
C TRP A 64 -19.72 -1.35 -42.76
N PRO A 65 -20.97 -1.70 -42.40
CA PRO A 65 -22.19 -0.88 -42.44
C PRO A 65 -22.50 -0.09 -41.15
N ALA A 66 -21.63 -0.13 -40.13
CA ALA A 66 -21.86 0.61 -38.87
C ALA A 66 -22.00 2.13 -39.06
N TRP A 67 -21.36 2.66 -40.10
CA TRP A 67 -21.58 4.00 -40.61
C TRP A 67 -22.25 3.92 -41.99
N SER A 68 -23.21 4.82 -42.24
CA SER A 68 -23.76 5.03 -43.58
C SER A 68 -22.90 6.00 -44.38
N ALA A 69 -23.03 5.98 -45.72
CA ALA A 69 -22.37 6.93 -46.61
C ALA A 69 -22.69 8.39 -46.22
N THR A 70 -23.95 8.66 -45.89
CA THR A 70 -24.41 9.99 -45.46
C THR A 70 -23.79 10.40 -44.13
N ALA A 71 -23.82 9.53 -43.11
CA ALA A 71 -23.23 9.83 -41.81
C ALA A 71 -21.71 10.03 -41.90
N GLY A 72 -21.03 9.20 -42.71
CA GLY A 72 -19.61 9.34 -43.01
C GLY A 72 -19.30 10.69 -43.67
N ARG A 73 -20.12 11.12 -44.64
CA ARG A 73 -19.95 12.40 -45.35
C ARG A 73 -20.15 13.60 -44.44
N GLU A 74 -21.19 13.61 -43.62
CA GLU A 74 -21.43 14.69 -42.66
C GLU A 74 -20.29 14.80 -41.64
N ARG A 75 -19.79 13.66 -41.15
CA ARG A 75 -18.62 13.65 -40.28
C ARG A 75 -17.35 14.15 -40.99
N ALA A 76 -17.18 13.84 -42.28
CA ALA A 76 -16.07 14.34 -43.08
C ALA A 76 -16.14 15.87 -43.28
N LYS A 77 -17.34 16.45 -43.50
CA LYS A 77 -17.53 17.90 -43.57
C LYS A 77 -17.14 18.60 -42.27
N GLU A 78 -17.56 18.04 -41.13
CA GLU A 78 -17.16 18.55 -39.81
C GLU A 78 -15.65 18.50 -39.60
N LEU A 79 -15.01 17.37 -39.92
CA LEU A 79 -13.56 17.22 -39.81
C LEU A 79 -12.81 18.16 -40.75
N ARG A 80 -13.33 18.38 -41.97
CA ARG A 80 -12.76 19.33 -42.94
C ARG A 80 -12.79 20.76 -42.40
N ARG A 81 -13.90 21.19 -41.80
CA ARG A 81 -14.00 22.51 -41.13
C ARG A 81 -12.92 22.71 -40.06
N GLN A 82 -12.60 21.67 -39.28
CA GLN A 82 -11.53 21.72 -38.28
C GLN A 82 -10.15 21.84 -38.94
N ILE A 83 -9.90 21.09 -40.01
CA ILE A 83 -8.64 21.14 -40.77
C ILE A 83 -8.42 22.51 -41.40
N ASP A 84 -9.47 23.12 -41.94
CA ASP A 84 -9.41 24.45 -42.57
C ASP A 84 -9.13 25.55 -41.53
N GLN A 85 -9.43 25.31 -40.25
CA GLN A 85 -9.05 26.15 -39.11
C GLN A 85 -7.63 25.85 -38.58
N GLY A 86 -6.87 24.97 -39.24
CA GLY A 86 -5.52 24.57 -38.82
C GLY A 86 -5.48 23.52 -37.70
N ILE A 87 -6.61 22.91 -37.33
CA ILE A 87 -6.67 21.89 -36.28
C ILE A 87 -6.49 20.51 -36.91
N ASP A 88 -5.42 19.79 -36.55
CA ASP A 88 -5.17 18.41 -36.98
C ASP A 88 -5.99 17.39 -36.15
N PRO A 89 -7.04 16.75 -36.72
CA PRO A 89 -7.90 15.83 -35.96
C PRO A 89 -7.21 14.51 -35.60
N LEU A 90 -6.18 14.10 -36.35
CA LEU A 90 -5.39 12.91 -36.05
C LEU A 90 -4.37 13.19 -34.93
N ALA A 91 -3.79 14.39 -34.88
CA ALA A 91 -2.95 14.82 -33.77
C ALA A 91 -3.75 14.90 -32.46
N ALA A 92 -4.96 15.49 -32.48
CA ALA A 92 -5.84 15.51 -31.31
C ALA A 92 -6.19 14.07 -30.81
N ARG A 93 -6.43 13.13 -31.75
CA ARG A 93 -6.68 11.72 -31.42
C ARG A 93 -5.43 10.98 -30.91
N SER A 94 -4.25 11.32 -31.42
CA SER A 94 -2.96 10.76 -30.99
C SER A 94 -2.54 11.31 -29.62
N ALA A 95 -2.72 12.61 -29.37
CA ALA A 95 -2.50 13.24 -28.07
C ALA A 95 -3.40 12.61 -26.99
N ARG A 96 -4.67 12.31 -27.32
CA ARG A 96 -5.56 11.53 -26.44
C ARG A 96 -5.06 10.11 -26.15
N ARG A 97 -4.30 9.47 -27.05
CA ARG A 97 -3.73 8.13 -26.84
C ARG A 97 -2.36 8.13 -26.15
N GLY A 98 -1.60 9.23 -26.25
CA GLY A 98 -0.31 9.42 -25.60
C GLY A 98 -0.39 10.10 -24.23
N ALA A 99 -1.59 10.44 -23.75
CA ALA A 99 -1.77 11.10 -22.48
C ALA A 99 -1.44 10.18 -21.29
N LEU A 100 -0.70 10.71 -20.32
CA LEU A 100 -0.35 10.03 -19.08
C LEU A 100 -1.63 9.70 -18.30
N THR A 101 -1.95 8.42 -18.16
CA THR A 101 -3.10 7.95 -17.36
C THR A 101 -2.69 7.74 -15.91
N VAL A 102 -3.66 7.76 -14.99
CA VAL A 102 -3.41 7.46 -13.57
C VAL A 102 -2.81 6.06 -13.39
N ALA A 103 -3.23 5.07 -14.20
CA ALA A 103 -2.65 3.73 -14.17
C ALA A 103 -1.16 3.74 -14.55
N SER A 104 -0.81 4.38 -15.68
CA SER A 104 0.59 4.47 -16.10
C SER A 104 1.45 5.27 -15.11
N LEU A 105 0.89 6.33 -14.52
CA LEU A 105 1.55 7.11 -13.48
C LEU A 105 1.78 6.29 -12.21
N ALA A 106 0.81 5.48 -11.81
CA ALA A 106 0.91 4.60 -10.64
C ALA A 106 1.99 3.54 -10.84
N ASP A 107 2.05 2.88 -12.00
CA ASP A 107 3.09 1.89 -12.30
C ASP A 107 4.48 2.55 -12.30
N ASP A 108 4.62 3.74 -12.90
CA ASP A 108 5.90 4.47 -12.93
C ASP A 108 6.35 4.90 -11.52
N TYR A 109 5.42 5.36 -10.68
CA TYR A 109 5.68 5.66 -9.28
C TYR A 109 6.13 4.43 -8.48
N ILE A 110 5.48 3.29 -8.68
CA ILE A 110 5.86 2.06 -7.98
C ILE A 110 7.27 1.64 -8.37
N GLU A 111 7.57 1.64 -9.67
CA GLU A 111 8.86 1.18 -10.19
C GLU A 111 10.01 2.13 -9.81
N ARG A 112 9.84 3.44 -10.09
CA ARG A 112 10.93 4.41 -9.97
C ARG A 112 11.10 5.00 -8.58
N TYR A 113 10.06 4.91 -7.73
CA TYR A 113 10.10 5.52 -6.40
C TYR A 113 9.80 4.55 -5.27
N ALA A 114 8.66 3.86 -5.29
CA ALA A 114 8.23 3.07 -4.15
C ALA A 114 9.17 1.88 -3.89
N LYS A 115 9.50 1.09 -4.91
CA LYS A 115 10.41 -0.07 -4.78
C LYS A 115 11.79 0.32 -4.25
N ALA A 116 12.32 1.44 -4.71
CA ALA A 116 13.66 1.91 -4.34
C ALA A 116 13.74 2.48 -2.91
N ARG A 117 12.63 2.98 -2.35
CA ARG A 117 12.64 3.76 -1.10
C ARG A 117 11.80 3.19 0.04
N LYS A 118 10.88 2.28 -0.25
CA LYS A 118 9.90 1.81 0.74
C LYS A 118 9.90 0.30 0.81
N ARG A 119 10.12 -0.24 2.01
CA ARG A 119 9.86 -1.67 2.31
C ARG A 119 8.37 -2.02 2.13
N SER A 120 7.48 -1.06 2.37
CA SER A 120 6.03 -1.22 2.26
C SER A 120 5.48 -0.99 0.84
N TRP A 121 6.32 -0.97 -0.20
CA TRP A 121 5.86 -0.68 -1.57
C TRP A 121 4.76 -1.63 -2.06
N ARG A 122 4.78 -2.91 -1.62
CA ARG A 122 3.74 -3.89 -1.99
C ARG A 122 2.35 -3.49 -1.49
N GLU A 123 2.30 -2.86 -0.31
CA GLU A 123 1.03 -2.36 0.23
C GLU A 123 0.58 -1.10 -0.51
N ASP A 124 1.52 -0.22 -0.91
CA ASP A 124 1.20 0.91 -1.78
C ASP A 124 0.58 0.41 -3.11
N ASP A 125 1.23 -0.55 -3.76
CA ASP A 125 0.76 -1.15 -5.02
C ASP A 125 -0.63 -1.80 -4.86
N ARG A 126 -0.83 -2.56 -3.77
CA ARG A 126 -2.14 -3.14 -3.44
C ARG A 126 -3.22 -2.07 -3.26
N ILE A 127 -2.94 -1.02 -2.50
CA ILE A 127 -3.91 0.08 -2.28
C ILE A 127 -4.23 0.76 -3.60
N LEU A 128 -3.23 1.06 -4.45
CA LEU A 128 -3.46 1.65 -5.76
C LEU A 128 -4.34 0.75 -6.62
N ARG A 129 -3.98 -0.52 -6.79
CA ARG A 129 -4.71 -1.46 -7.64
C ARG A 129 -6.15 -1.68 -7.19
N VAL A 130 -6.38 -1.85 -5.88
CA VAL A 130 -7.70 -2.19 -5.34
C VAL A 130 -8.60 -0.97 -5.18
N ASN A 131 -8.06 0.12 -4.60
CA ASN A 131 -8.88 1.26 -4.19
C ASN A 131 -8.86 2.43 -5.19
N VAL A 132 -7.85 2.54 -6.06
CA VAL A 132 -7.66 3.71 -6.92
C VAL A 132 -7.88 3.38 -8.39
N LEU A 133 -7.13 2.41 -8.93
CA LEU A 133 -7.08 2.12 -10.36
C LEU A 133 -8.37 1.53 -10.90
N THR A 134 -9.18 0.89 -10.04
CA THR A 134 -10.53 0.40 -10.38
C THR A 134 -11.49 1.53 -10.78
N VAL A 135 -11.25 2.76 -10.32
CA VAL A 135 -12.13 3.91 -10.55
C VAL A 135 -11.45 4.96 -11.42
N LEU A 136 -10.19 5.31 -11.12
CA LEU A 136 -9.48 6.40 -11.78
C LEU A 136 -8.41 5.93 -12.78
N GLY A 137 -8.16 4.62 -12.91
CA GLY A 137 -7.00 4.10 -13.65
C GLY A 137 -6.94 4.54 -15.12
N ALA A 138 -8.09 4.57 -15.80
CA ALA A 138 -8.18 4.99 -17.20
C ALA A 138 -8.27 6.52 -17.39
N ALA A 139 -8.49 7.28 -16.32
CA ALA A 139 -8.54 8.73 -16.40
C ALA A 139 -7.14 9.28 -16.73
N LYS A 140 -7.09 10.38 -17.48
CA LYS A 140 -5.85 11.13 -17.67
C LYS A 140 -5.46 11.79 -16.37
N ALA A 141 -4.19 11.69 -15.98
CA ALA A 141 -3.70 12.25 -14.73
C ALA A 141 -3.90 13.78 -14.65
N GLU A 142 -3.82 14.49 -15.79
CA GLU A 142 -4.04 15.94 -15.90
C GLU A 142 -5.52 16.36 -15.70
N GLU A 143 -6.46 15.46 -15.99
CA GLU A 143 -7.90 15.73 -15.91
C GLU A 143 -8.50 15.27 -14.56
N VAL A 144 -7.68 14.69 -13.68
CA VAL A 144 -8.12 14.33 -12.33
C VAL A 144 -8.20 15.58 -11.48
N HIS A 145 -9.39 15.86 -10.94
CA HIS A 145 -9.61 17.00 -10.06
C HIS A 145 -9.92 16.57 -8.63
N ARG A 146 -9.91 17.55 -7.71
CA ARG A 146 -10.25 17.34 -6.28
C ARG A 146 -11.56 16.57 -6.09
N ARG A 147 -12.58 16.88 -6.89
CA ARG A 147 -13.90 16.22 -6.83
C ARG A 147 -13.82 14.71 -7.08
N ASP A 148 -12.92 14.28 -7.95
CA ASP A 148 -12.79 12.87 -8.33
C ASP A 148 -12.10 12.09 -7.21
N ILE A 149 -11.11 12.72 -6.55
CA ILE A 149 -10.46 12.18 -5.36
C ILE A 149 -11.45 12.06 -4.19
N VAL A 150 -12.30 13.07 -3.96
CA VAL A 150 -13.32 13.02 -2.90
C VAL A 150 -14.34 11.91 -3.17
N ARG A 151 -14.88 11.85 -4.40
CA ARG A 151 -15.81 10.78 -4.84
C ARG A 151 -15.23 9.37 -4.68
N LEU A 152 -13.92 9.22 -4.89
CA LEU A 152 -13.23 7.96 -4.64
C LEU A 152 -13.15 7.60 -3.15
N LEU A 153 -12.89 8.60 -2.30
CA LEU A 153 -12.59 8.40 -0.89
C LEU A 153 -13.84 8.25 -0.01
N ASP A 154 -14.93 8.95 -0.32
CA ASP A 154 -16.18 8.92 0.48
C ASP A 154 -16.70 7.50 0.75
N PRO A 155 -16.91 6.62 -0.27
CA PRO A 155 -17.37 5.26 -0.02
C PRO A 155 -16.34 4.39 0.73
N ILE A 156 -15.04 4.72 0.64
CA ILE A 156 -14.01 4.06 1.43
C ILE A 156 -14.08 4.52 2.88
N ALA A 157 -14.35 5.80 3.13
CA ALA A 157 -14.41 6.38 4.46
C ALA A 157 -15.59 5.84 5.26
N GLU A 158 -16.74 5.61 4.62
CA GLU A 158 -17.93 5.01 5.24
C GLU A 158 -17.65 3.60 5.76
N ARG A 159 -17.00 2.76 4.95
CA ARG A 159 -16.72 1.35 5.30
C ARG A 159 -15.43 1.13 6.08
N ALA A 160 -14.42 1.97 5.84
CA ALA A 160 -13.05 1.79 6.32
C ALA A 160 -12.30 3.14 6.46
N PRO A 161 -12.61 3.94 7.50
CA PRO A 161 -12.05 5.28 7.71
C PRO A 161 -10.51 5.34 7.62
N ILE A 162 -9.82 4.40 8.26
CA ILE A 162 -8.35 4.32 8.25
C ILE A 162 -7.82 4.04 6.84
N MET A 163 -8.50 3.18 6.07
CA MET A 163 -8.10 2.86 4.70
C MET A 163 -8.29 4.06 3.77
N ALA A 164 -9.34 4.86 3.98
CA ALA A 164 -9.55 6.10 3.24
C ALA A 164 -8.41 7.09 3.48
N ASN A 165 -8.01 7.28 4.75
CA ASN A 165 -6.88 8.14 5.10
C ASN A 165 -5.56 7.66 4.51
N ARG A 166 -5.30 6.34 4.53
CA ARG A 166 -4.12 5.73 3.89
C ARG A 166 -4.14 5.91 2.38
N THR A 167 -5.30 5.74 1.74
CA THR A 167 -5.48 5.93 0.29
C THR A 167 -5.22 7.38 -0.10
N LEU A 168 -5.76 8.36 0.65
CA LEU A 168 -5.48 9.77 0.43
C LEU A 168 -3.99 10.11 0.61
N ALA A 169 -3.35 9.58 1.65
CA ALA A 169 -1.92 9.80 1.88
C ALA A 169 -1.06 9.26 0.74
N LEU A 170 -1.44 8.11 0.17
CA LEU A 170 -0.77 7.52 -0.99
C LEU A 170 -1.01 8.33 -2.27
N LEU A 171 -2.26 8.72 -2.53
CA LEU A 171 -2.60 9.57 -3.68
C LEU A 171 -1.85 10.90 -3.64
N ARG A 172 -1.77 11.55 -2.48
CA ARG A 172 -0.95 12.76 -2.28
C ARG A 172 0.49 12.54 -2.69
N ARG A 173 1.09 11.42 -2.24
CA ARG A 173 2.47 11.10 -2.54
C ARG A 173 2.68 10.83 -4.03
N LEU A 174 1.77 10.07 -4.65
CA LEU A 174 1.78 9.77 -6.08
C LEU A 174 1.73 11.05 -6.93
N PHE A 175 0.74 11.92 -6.67
CA PHE A 175 0.54 13.13 -7.46
C PHE A 175 1.58 14.22 -7.17
N ASN A 176 2.08 14.34 -5.94
CA ASN A 176 3.20 15.24 -5.64
C ASN A 176 4.48 14.76 -6.32
N TRP A 177 4.75 13.45 -6.30
CA TRP A 177 5.89 12.84 -6.99
C TRP A 177 5.86 13.09 -8.51
N ALA A 178 4.67 13.08 -9.10
CA ALA A 178 4.45 13.43 -10.50
C ALA A 178 4.72 14.92 -10.76
N ALA A 179 4.21 15.79 -9.89
CA ALA A 179 4.41 17.24 -10.00
C ALA A 179 5.89 17.64 -9.86
N GLU A 180 6.62 17.04 -8.90
CA GLU A 180 8.07 17.23 -8.72
C GLU A 180 8.90 16.85 -9.97
N ARG A 181 8.35 16.03 -10.86
CA ARG A 181 8.98 15.59 -12.12
C ARG A 181 8.52 16.37 -13.34
N GLY A 182 7.64 17.35 -13.16
CA GLY A 182 7.01 18.08 -14.26
C GLY A 182 6.07 17.20 -15.11
N LEU A 183 5.64 16.04 -14.60
CA LEU A 183 4.63 15.22 -15.27
C LEU A 183 3.22 15.80 -15.13
N LEU A 184 3.02 16.61 -14.09
CA LEU A 184 1.82 17.38 -13.79
C LEU A 184 2.22 18.75 -13.28
N GLU A 185 1.38 19.76 -13.49
CA GLU A 185 1.62 21.10 -12.92
C GLU A 185 1.41 21.12 -11.40
N ALA A 186 0.38 20.42 -10.92
CA ALA A 186 0.03 20.40 -9.50
C ALA A 186 -0.71 19.13 -9.10
N SER A 187 -0.68 18.84 -7.79
CA SER A 187 -1.40 17.72 -7.21
C SER A 187 -2.88 18.05 -6.97
N PRO A 188 -3.83 17.22 -7.46
CA PRO A 188 -5.27 17.42 -7.22
C PRO A 188 -5.66 17.12 -5.76
N CYS A 189 -4.77 16.50 -4.98
CA CYS A 189 -5.01 16.16 -3.58
C CYS A 189 -4.76 17.32 -2.59
N THR A 190 -4.42 18.49 -3.12
CA THR A 190 -4.12 19.68 -2.31
C THR A 190 -5.38 20.14 -1.56
N HIS A 191 -5.20 20.44 -0.27
CA HIS A 191 -6.25 20.86 0.69
C HIS A 191 -7.34 19.83 1.04
N ILE A 192 -7.27 18.58 0.56
CA ILE A 192 -8.25 17.54 0.95
C ILE A 192 -8.03 17.12 2.40
N LYS A 193 -8.99 17.32 3.30
CA LYS A 193 -8.84 16.83 4.69
C LYS A 193 -8.94 15.30 4.74
N ALA A 194 -8.38 14.69 5.79
CA ALA A 194 -8.51 13.26 6.03
C ALA A 194 -10.01 12.91 6.17
N PRO A 195 -10.58 12.05 5.29
CA PRO A 195 -12.02 11.79 5.27
C PRO A 195 -12.47 10.89 6.42
N GLY A 196 -11.59 10.03 6.93
CA GLY A 196 -11.88 9.11 8.02
C GLY A 196 -11.56 9.69 9.40
N ARG A 197 -12.49 9.57 10.34
CA ARG A 197 -12.20 9.78 11.77
C ARG A 197 -11.51 8.55 12.35
N GLU A 198 -10.22 8.69 12.69
CA GLU A 198 -9.47 7.63 13.38
C GLU A 198 -9.58 7.82 14.89
N LYS A 199 -10.10 6.82 15.59
CA LYS A 199 -9.96 6.74 17.06
C LYS A 199 -8.73 5.88 17.37
N PRO A 200 -7.70 6.43 18.03
CA PRO A 200 -6.59 5.63 18.52
C PRO A 200 -7.09 4.49 19.41
N ARG A 201 -6.47 3.30 19.32
CA ARG A 201 -6.76 2.20 20.25
C ARG A 201 -6.02 2.44 21.56
N GLU A 202 -6.75 2.41 22.67
CA GLU A 202 -6.23 2.65 24.02
C GLU A 202 -6.10 1.37 24.87
N ARG A 203 -6.40 0.21 24.27
CA ARG A 203 -6.50 -1.08 24.97
C ARG A 203 -5.22 -1.45 25.73
N VAL A 204 -5.36 -1.65 27.03
CA VAL A 204 -4.37 -2.20 27.96
C VAL A 204 -5.04 -3.34 28.71
N LEU A 205 -4.37 -4.49 28.85
CA LEU A 205 -4.93 -5.65 29.53
C LEU A 205 -4.88 -5.45 31.05
N SER A 206 -5.98 -5.77 31.74
CA SER A 206 -6.04 -5.81 33.20
C SER A 206 -5.23 -6.98 33.76
N ASP A 207 -4.94 -6.96 35.07
CA ASP A 207 -4.23 -8.05 35.75
C ASP A 207 -4.96 -9.40 35.63
N GLN A 208 -6.30 -9.37 35.70
CA GLN A 208 -7.13 -10.56 35.50
C GLN A 208 -7.05 -11.07 34.06
N GLU A 209 -7.02 -10.17 33.07
CA GLU A 209 -6.92 -10.53 31.67
C GLU A 209 -5.52 -11.05 31.29
N VAL A 210 -4.47 -10.47 31.87
CA VAL A 210 -3.09 -10.98 31.74
C VAL A 210 -3.00 -12.40 32.27
N ARG A 211 -3.56 -12.67 33.46
CA ARG A 211 -3.63 -14.02 34.04
C ARG A 211 -4.42 -14.98 33.15
N ALA A 212 -5.63 -14.60 32.75
CA ALA A 212 -6.48 -15.42 31.89
C ALA A 212 -5.80 -15.75 30.56
N LEU A 213 -5.18 -14.75 29.92
CA LEU A 213 -4.43 -14.92 28.68
C LEU A 213 -3.25 -15.88 28.88
N TRP A 214 -2.44 -15.66 29.92
CA TRP A 214 -1.24 -16.46 30.16
C TRP A 214 -1.57 -17.94 30.34
N THR A 215 -2.54 -18.27 31.18
CA THR A 215 -2.93 -19.66 31.46
C THR A 215 -3.62 -20.31 30.26
N ARG A 216 -4.46 -19.58 29.52
CA ARG A 216 -5.24 -20.15 28.41
C ARG A 216 -4.43 -20.31 27.12
N LEU A 217 -3.25 -19.71 27.02
CA LEU A 217 -2.35 -19.91 25.88
C LEU A 217 -1.89 -21.37 25.72
N ASP A 218 -1.82 -22.16 26.79
CA ASP A 218 -1.40 -23.57 26.72
C ASP A 218 -2.44 -24.50 26.09
N THR A 219 -3.72 -24.12 26.20
CA THR A 219 -4.85 -24.88 25.66
C THR A 219 -5.47 -24.25 24.43
N ALA A 220 -4.95 -23.10 23.98
CA ALA A 220 -5.43 -22.42 22.80
C ALA A 220 -5.12 -23.23 21.53
N ARG A 221 -6.01 -23.15 20.54
CA ARG A 221 -5.85 -23.77 19.23
C ARG A 221 -4.80 -23.01 18.41
N MET A 222 -3.53 -23.17 18.75
CA MET A 222 -2.38 -22.62 18.05
C MET A 222 -1.12 -23.46 18.30
N ASP A 223 -0.10 -23.26 17.47
CA ASP A 223 1.20 -23.90 17.66
C ASP A 223 1.91 -23.38 18.92
N ARG A 224 2.65 -24.25 19.64
CA ARG A 224 3.37 -23.87 20.87
C ARG A 224 4.32 -22.69 20.66
N ARG A 225 4.96 -22.59 19.49
CA ARG A 225 5.85 -21.46 19.15
C ARG A 225 5.09 -20.16 18.98
N THR A 226 3.84 -20.23 18.49
CA THR A 226 2.95 -19.08 18.39
C THR A 226 2.56 -18.58 19.78
N ALA A 227 2.22 -19.51 20.69
CA ALA A 227 1.93 -19.17 22.09
C ALA A 227 3.16 -18.59 22.80
N ALA A 228 4.35 -19.19 22.63
CA ALA A 228 5.61 -18.68 23.17
C ALA A 228 5.94 -17.28 22.64
N ALA A 229 5.74 -17.02 21.35
CA ALA A 229 5.92 -15.69 20.77
C ALA A 229 4.97 -14.64 21.38
N LEU A 230 3.70 -14.98 21.67
CA LEU A 230 2.77 -14.09 22.37
C LEU A 230 3.23 -13.79 23.79
N ARG A 231 3.67 -14.82 24.54
CA ARG A 231 4.26 -14.64 25.88
C ARG A 231 5.49 -13.75 25.83
N LEU A 232 6.39 -13.98 24.86
CA LEU A 232 7.62 -13.21 24.74
C LEU A 232 7.35 -11.72 24.42
N ILE A 233 6.30 -11.40 23.65
CA ILE A 233 5.85 -10.00 23.47
C ILE A 233 5.43 -9.40 24.81
N LEU A 234 4.68 -10.14 25.63
CA LEU A 234 4.22 -9.67 26.94
C LEU A 234 5.38 -9.57 27.94
N VAL A 235 6.40 -10.40 27.85
CA VAL A 235 7.58 -10.36 28.75
C VAL A 235 8.53 -9.21 28.37
N THR A 236 8.76 -8.98 27.08
CA THR A 236 9.81 -8.08 26.60
C THR A 236 9.29 -6.72 26.12
N GLY A 237 7.99 -6.61 25.84
CA GLY A 237 7.39 -5.42 25.22
C GLY A 237 7.81 -5.18 23.76
N GLN A 238 8.48 -6.11 23.09
CA GLN A 238 8.99 -5.88 21.74
C GLN A 238 7.92 -6.00 20.65
N ARG A 239 8.18 -5.47 19.44
CA ARG A 239 7.15 -5.44 18.40
C ARG A 239 6.82 -6.87 17.95
N PRO A 240 5.53 -7.19 17.67
CA PRO A 240 5.17 -8.52 17.17
C PRO A 240 5.97 -8.94 15.93
N GLY A 241 6.26 -8.00 15.03
CA GLY A 241 7.09 -8.26 13.84
C GLY A 241 8.55 -8.60 14.16
N GLU A 242 9.14 -7.94 15.17
CA GLU A 242 10.51 -8.20 15.62
C GLU A 242 10.60 -9.59 16.26
N ILE A 243 9.65 -9.92 17.15
CA ILE A 243 9.58 -11.23 17.82
C ILE A 243 9.42 -12.37 16.81
N ARG A 244 8.53 -12.24 15.83
CA ARG A 244 8.32 -13.28 14.80
C ARG A 244 9.56 -13.58 13.97
N ALA A 245 10.39 -12.58 13.73
CA ALA A 245 11.58 -12.66 12.88
C ALA A 245 12.89 -12.72 13.68
N MET A 246 12.79 -12.97 14.99
CA MET A 246 13.91 -13.11 15.92
C MET A 246 14.78 -14.30 15.54
N ARG A 247 16.10 -14.13 15.60
CA ARG A 247 17.07 -15.17 15.26
C ARG A 247 18.01 -15.47 16.43
N TRP A 248 18.53 -16.70 16.45
CA TRP A 248 19.46 -17.14 17.49
C TRP A 248 20.84 -16.49 17.39
N ASP A 249 21.25 -16.04 16.19
CA ASP A 249 22.48 -15.27 15.98
C ASP A 249 22.42 -13.86 16.61
N GLU A 250 21.21 -13.33 16.86
CA GLU A 250 20.97 -12.06 17.54
C GLU A 250 21.00 -12.18 19.08
N VAL A 251 21.06 -13.40 19.62
CA VAL A 251 21.00 -13.69 21.06
C VAL A 251 22.38 -14.08 21.59
N GLN A 252 22.87 -13.31 22.55
CA GLN A 252 24.16 -13.51 23.21
C GLN A 252 24.00 -13.33 24.73
N GLY A 253 24.11 -14.43 25.47
CA GLY A 253 23.83 -14.44 26.91
C GLY A 253 22.41 -13.94 27.20
N SER A 254 22.28 -12.96 28.08
CA SER A 254 21.02 -12.31 28.45
C SER A 254 20.67 -11.09 27.59
N TRP A 255 21.16 -11.03 26.35
CA TRP A 255 20.88 -9.93 25.43
C TRP A 255 20.37 -10.42 24.09
N TRP A 256 19.32 -9.76 23.60
CA TRP A 256 18.89 -9.81 22.21
C TRP A 256 19.21 -8.48 21.53
N THR A 257 20.01 -8.52 20.47
CA THR A 257 20.38 -7.32 19.69
C THR A 257 19.67 -7.34 18.35
N ILE A 258 18.63 -6.51 18.22
CA ILE A 258 17.87 -6.36 16.98
C ILE A 258 18.65 -5.41 16.05
N PRO A 259 19.07 -5.88 14.87
CA PRO A 259 19.86 -5.07 13.95
C PRO A 259 18.98 -3.98 13.32
N ASN A 260 19.60 -2.85 12.93
CA ASN A 260 18.87 -1.68 12.48
C ASN A 260 17.97 -1.97 11.26
N GLU A 261 18.36 -2.93 10.41
CA GLU A 261 17.63 -3.35 9.23
C GLU A 261 16.33 -4.05 9.59
N LYS A 262 16.15 -4.57 10.80
CA LYS A 262 14.88 -5.16 11.25
C LYS A 262 14.03 -4.19 12.04
N THR A 263 14.63 -3.14 12.59
CA THR A 263 13.88 -2.15 13.38
C THR A 263 13.12 -1.17 12.50
N LYS A 264 11.94 -0.75 12.98
CA LYS A 264 11.14 0.28 12.29
C LYS A 264 11.82 1.66 12.29
N ASN A 265 12.70 1.92 13.26
CA ASN A 265 13.32 3.22 13.45
C ASN A 265 14.73 3.32 12.85
N GLU A 266 15.22 2.25 12.21
CA GLU A 266 16.56 2.17 11.62
C GLU A 266 17.68 2.37 12.65
N THR A 267 17.44 1.94 13.89
CA THR A 267 18.39 2.02 15.00
C THR A 267 18.55 0.65 15.65
N THR A 268 19.80 0.19 15.78
CA THR A 268 20.10 -1.05 16.50
C THR A 268 19.52 -0.99 17.91
N HIS A 269 18.80 -2.03 18.31
CA HIS A 269 18.10 -2.06 19.60
C HIS A 269 18.51 -3.27 20.42
N ARG A 270 19.06 -3.03 21.61
CA ARG A 270 19.42 -4.07 22.57
C ARG A 270 18.32 -4.24 23.61
N VAL A 271 17.81 -5.45 23.73
CA VAL A 271 16.75 -5.86 24.65
C VAL A 271 17.36 -6.81 25.69
N PRO A 272 17.30 -6.48 26.99
CA PRO A 272 17.71 -7.41 28.01
C PRO A 272 16.69 -8.55 28.11
N LEU A 273 17.19 -9.78 28.11
CA LEU A 273 16.40 -11.00 28.27
C LEU A 273 16.47 -11.41 29.74
N THR A 274 15.30 -11.41 30.38
CA THR A 274 15.13 -11.87 31.75
C THR A 274 15.08 -13.41 31.81
N ALA A 275 15.01 -14.00 33.00
CA ALA A 275 15.05 -15.47 33.14
C ALA A 275 13.85 -16.15 32.43
N LEU A 276 12.66 -15.61 32.60
CA LEU A 276 11.43 -16.05 31.93
C LEU A 276 11.51 -15.83 30.41
N ALA A 277 12.14 -14.75 29.96
CA ALA A 277 12.34 -14.52 28.53
C ALA A 277 13.22 -15.62 27.93
N LEU A 278 14.35 -15.95 28.59
CA LEU A 278 15.26 -17.01 28.16
C LEU A 278 14.58 -18.39 28.18
N GLU A 279 13.78 -18.68 29.20
CA GLU A 279 12.98 -19.90 29.28
C GLU A 279 12.01 -20.03 28.08
N LEU A 280 11.32 -18.95 27.72
CA LEU A 280 10.40 -18.92 26.58
C LEU A 280 11.09 -19.06 25.22
N LEU A 281 12.39 -18.70 25.11
CA LEU A 281 13.16 -18.96 23.90
C LEU A 281 13.45 -20.46 23.74
N GLY A 282 13.55 -21.20 24.85
CA GLY A 282 13.89 -22.62 24.87
C GLY A 282 15.35 -22.89 24.51
N GLU A 283 15.63 -24.09 24.01
CA GLU A 283 16.97 -24.52 23.64
C GLU A 283 17.48 -23.79 22.40
N ARG A 284 18.75 -23.36 22.47
CA ARG A 284 19.42 -22.66 21.37
C ARG A 284 19.48 -23.55 20.13
N ALA A 285 19.12 -23.00 18.98
CA ALA A 285 19.15 -23.68 17.69
C ALA A 285 19.81 -22.80 16.61
N GLU A 286 19.87 -23.29 15.38
CA GLU A 286 20.26 -22.48 14.21
C GLU A 286 19.06 -21.72 13.61
N GLY A 287 19.32 -20.56 13.03
CA GLY A 287 18.32 -19.78 12.30
C GLY A 287 17.34 -19.01 13.19
N PHE A 288 16.04 -19.10 12.87
CA PHE A 288 14.98 -18.35 13.57
C PHE A 288 14.60 -18.99 14.90
N VAL A 289 14.27 -18.17 15.90
CA VAL A 289 13.75 -18.63 17.21
C VAL A 289 12.36 -19.27 17.05
N PHE A 290 11.52 -18.73 16.16
CA PHE A 290 10.19 -19.26 15.86
C PHE A 290 10.08 -19.71 14.38
N PRO A 291 10.75 -20.82 13.99
CA PRO A 291 10.79 -21.22 12.60
C PRO A 291 9.47 -21.85 12.15
N THR A 292 9.13 -21.66 10.88
CA THR A 292 8.00 -22.33 10.21
C THR A 292 8.43 -22.91 8.86
N ARG A 293 7.65 -23.87 8.33
CA ARG A 293 7.88 -24.43 6.98
C ARG A 293 7.44 -23.49 5.84
N GLY A 294 6.97 -22.28 6.16
CA GLY A 294 6.48 -21.32 5.16
C GLY A 294 7.62 -20.61 4.42
N LYS A 295 7.28 -19.86 3.36
CA LYS A 295 8.24 -19.14 2.50
C LYS A 295 9.20 -18.20 3.24
N LEU A 296 8.77 -17.63 4.37
CA LEU A 296 9.59 -16.73 5.17
C LEU A 296 10.56 -17.48 6.11
N GLY A 297 10.38 -18.78 6.31
CA GLY A 297 11.16 -19.58 7.28
C GLY A 297 10.80 -19.31 8.75
N HIS A 298 9.94 -18.34 9.05
CA HIS A 298 9.49 -17.97 10.39
C HIS A 298 8.00 -17.61 10.42
N LEU A 299 7.47 -17.22 11.59
CA LEU A 299 6.07 -16.83 11.74
C LEU A 299 5.70 -15.67 10.80
N GLY A 300 4.66 -15.86 9.98
CA GLY A 300 4.22 -14.90 8.97
C GLY A 300 3.53 -13.65 9.51
N ASP A 301 3.29 -12.67 8.64
CA ASP A 301 2.88 -11.32 9.06
C ASP A 301 1.52 -11.21 9.76
N THR A 302 0.64 -12.16 9.47
CA THR A 302 -0.70 -12.23 10.07
C THR A 302 -0.80 -13.33 11.12
N ALA A 303 0.23 -14.17 11.31
CA ALA A 303 0.14 -15.39 12.10
C ALA A 303 -0.34 -15.14 13.54
N LEU A 304 0.30 -14.20 14.24
CA LEU A 304 -0.07 -13.85 15.61
C LEU A 304 -1.47 -13.24 15.71
N ASN A 305 -1.82 -12.31 14.80
CA ASN A 305 -3.16 -11.71 14.80
C ASN A 305 -4.26 -12.74 14.51
N HIS A 306 -4.00 -13.64 13.56
CA HIS A 306 -4.92 -14.72 13.22
C HIS A 306 -5.10 -15.69 14.40
N ALA A 307 -4.00 -16.07 15.07
CA ALA A 307 -4.04 -16.91 16.25
C ALA A 307 -4.86 -16.28 17.39
N CYS A 308 -4.69 -14.97 17.64
CA CYS A 308 -5.49 -14.22 18.61
C CYS A 308 -6.98 -14.18 18.22
N CYS A 309 -7.28 -13.93 16.94
CA CYS A 309 -8.65 -13.83 16.45
C CYS A 309 -9.42 -15.16 16.57
N VAL A 310 -8.80 -16.27 16.13
CA VAL A 310 -9.41 -17.61 16.20
C VAL A 310 -9.66 -18.05 17.65
N ASN A 311 -8.82 -17.62 18.59
CA ASN A 311 -8.89 -18.00 19.99
C ASN A 311 -9.52 -16.92 20.89
N MET A 312 -10.15 -15.88 20.32
CA MET A 312 -10.67 -14.74 21.11
C MET A 312 -11.70 -15.19 22.16
N ALA A 313 -12.66 -16.01 21.75
CA ALA A 313 -13.66 -16.57 22.66
C ALA A 313 -13.04 -17.49 23.72
N HIS A 314 -12.01 -18.27 23.34
CA HIS A 314 -11.28 -19.14 24.27
C HIS A 314 -10.59 -18.33 25.37
N PHE A 315 -9.97 -17.20 25.04
CA PHE A 315 -9.34 -16.34 26.04
C PHE A 315 -10.35 -15.72 27.02
N GLY A 316 -11.59 -15.48 26.58
CA GLY A 316 -12.66 -14.95 27.43
C GLY A 316 -12.36 -13.57 28.01
N ILE A 317 -11.64 -12.74 27.24
CA ILE A 317 -11.28 -11.36 27.60
C ILE A 317 -11.74 -10.40 26.50
N GLU A 318 -11.76 -9.09 26.78
CA GLU A 318 -12.18 -8.12 25.77
C GLU A 318 -11.25 -8.15 24.53
N PRO A 319 -11.78 -7.85 23.33
CA PRO A 319 -11.02 -7.87 22.09
C PRO A 319 -9.66 -7.18 22.19
N TRP A 320 -8.63 -7.91 21.76
CA TRP A 320 -7.24 -7.47 21.84
C TRP A 320 -6.43 -8.00 20.63
N THR A 321 -5.23 -7.47 20.48
CA THR A 321 -4.26 -7.82 19.44
C THR A 321 -2.87 -7.96 20.05
N PRO A 322 -1.91 -8.63 19.38
CA PRO A 322 -0.53 -8.75 19.87
C PRO A 322 0.14 -7.40 20.20
N HIS A 323 -0.29 -6.30 19.56
CA HIS A 323 0.26 -4.97 19.88
C HIS A 323 -0.22 -4.43 21.23
N ASP A 324 -1.39 -4.87 21.71
CA ASP A 324 -1.95 -4.47 23.00
C ASP A 324 -1.18 -5.12 24.16
N LEU A 325 -0.54 -6.29 23.95
CA LEU A 325 0.41 -6.87 24.91
C LEU A 325 1.61 -5.93 25.13
N ARG A 326 2.20 -5.45 24.03
CA ARG A 326 3.28 -4.45 24.08
C ARG A 326 2.83 -3.15 24.74
N ARG A 327 1.62 -2.66 24.44
CA ARG A 327 1.08 -1.46 25.12
C ARG A 327 0.93 -1.70 26.62
N THR A 328 0.47 -2.88 26.99
CA THR A 328 0.35 -3.30 28.40
C THR A 328 1.70 -3.22 29.10
N VAL A 329 2.77 -3.77 28.53
CA VAL A 329 4.13 -3.63 29.11
C VAL A 329 4.50 -2.16 29.30
N GLY A 330 4.31 -1.32 28.29
CA GLY A 330 4.61 0.11 28.39
C GLY A 330 3.87 0.81 29.54
N THR A 331 2.58 0.55 29.68
CA THR A 331 1.76 1.10 30.77
C THR A 331 2.20 0.56 32.13
N ARG A 332 2.42 -0.75 32.26
CA ARG A 332 2.83 -1.38 33.52
C ARG A 332 4.21 -0.92 33.98
N LEU A 333 5.13 -0.65 33.06
CA LEU A 333 6.42 -0.04 33.42
C LEU A 333 6.24 1.36 34.05
N GLY A 334 5.27 2.15 33.57
CA GLY A 334 4.92 3.43 34.19
C GLY A 334 4.35 3.27 35.59
N GLU A 335 3.45 2.29 35.79
CA GLU A 335 2.89 1.97 37.11
C GLU A 335 3.96 1.48 38.10
N LEU A 336 4.99 0.79 37.61
CA LEU A 336 6.16 0.38 38.40
C LEU A 336 7.15 1.53 38.68
N GLY A 337 6.82 2.77 38.31
CA GLY A 337 7.60 3.97 38.60
C GLY A 337 8.69 4.31 37.58
N PHE A 338 8.80 3.57 36.47
CA PHE A 338 9.77 3.92 35.42
C PHE A 338 9.28 5.10 34.58
N ASN A 339 10.12 6.12 34.46
CA ASN A 339 9.80 7.32 33.70
C ASN A 339 9.61 7.05 32.20
N ARG A 340 9.07 8.04 31.49
CA ARG A 340 8.74 7.89 30.06
C ARG A 340 9.95 7.61 29.18
N LEU A 341 11.12 8.17 29.54
CA LEU A 341 12.36 7.95 28.80
C LEU A 341 12.79 6.47 28.85
N VAL A 342 12.75 5.85 30.02
CA VAL A 342 13.08 4.42 30.16
C VAL A 342 12.05 3.56 29.41
N GLN A 343 10.75 3.86 29.51
CA GLN A 343 9.71 3.16 28.74
C GLN A 343 9.98 3.24 27.24
N ASP A 344 10.27 4.43 26.72
CA ASP A 344 10.53 4.65 25.30
C ASP A 344 11.82 3.96 24.85
N LYS A 345 12.86 3.90 25.70
CA LYS A 345 14.10 3.16 25.41
C LYS A 345 13.88 1.64 25.44
N VAL A 346 13.10 1.08 26.39
CA VAL A 346 12.71 -0.35 26.40
C VAL A 346 11.92 -0.70 25.14
N LEU A 347 10.98 0.16 24.74
CA LEU A 347 10.13 -0.08 23.59
C LEU A 347 10.81 0.30 22.27
N ASN A 348 12.01 0.88 22.25
CA ASN A 348 12.62 1.41 21.03
C ASN A 348 11.66 2.39 20.33
N HIS A 349 11.14 3.37 21.05
CA HIS A 349 10.43 4.52 20.50
C HIS A 349 11.45 5.60 20.12
N LYS A 350 11.28 6.19 18.94
CA LYS A 350 12.19 7.24 18.46
C LYS A 350 11.87 8.52 19.20
N ASP A 351 12.84 9.03 19.95
CA ASP A 351 12.78 10.38 20.47
C ASP A 351 12.91 11.37 19.30
N ARG A 352 11.90 12.23 19.16
CA ARG A 352 11.83 13.27 18.10
C ARG A 352 12.12 14.66 18.65
N THR A 353 12.47 14.77 19.92
CA THR A 353 12.89 16.03 20.54
C THR A 353 14.35 16.32 20.22
N VAL A 354 14.78 17.56 20.47
CA VAL A 354 16.19 17.97 20.34
C VAL A 354 17.09 17.11 21.25
N GLY A 355 16.60 16.69 22.42
CA GLY A 355 17.34 15.83 23.35
C GLY A 355 17.72 14.49 22.74
N GLY A 356 16.85 13.90 21.91
CA GLY A 356 17.11 12.66 21.20
C GLY A 356 18.27 12.73 20.19
N ILE A 357 18.69 13.93 19.77
CA ILE A 357 19.87 14.12 18.89
C ILE A 357 21.17 13.95 19.68
N TYR A 358 21.18 14.30 20.97
CA TYR A 358 22.37 14.33 21.82
C TYR A 358 22.48 13.12 22.76
N ASP A 359 21.37 12.51 23.12
CA ASP A 359 21.34 11.36 24.04
C ASP A 359 21.78 10.06 23.35
N ARG A 360 23.09 9.78 23.42
CA ARG A 360 23.72 8.53 22.94
C ARG A 360 23.80 7.44 24.00
N HIS A 361 23.26 7.66 25.21
CA HIS A 361 23.29 6.67 26.27
C HIS A 361 22.41 5.46 25.90
N SER A 362 22.88 4.23 26.17
CA SER A 362 22.18 3.00 25.77
C SER A 362 21.01 2.63 26.68
N TYR A 363 20.99 3.18 27.90
CA TYR A 363 20.04 2.87 28.98
C TYR A 363 20.00 1.37 29.32
N ASP A 364 21.10 0.64 29.09
CA ASP A 364 21.13 -0.81 29.26
C ASP A 364 20.86 -1.25 30.71
N ARG A 365 21.31 -0.45 31.69
CA ARG A 365 21.06 -0.71 33.12
C ARG A 365 19.59 -0.51 33.45
N GLU A 366 19.02 0.61 33.02
CA GLU A 366 17.65 1.02 33.28
C GLU A 366 16.66 0.08 32.59
N LYS A 367 16.95 -0.34 31.34
CA LYS A 367 16.14 -1.35 30.64
C LYS A 367 16.14 -2.69 31.37
N ARG A 368 17.29 -3.14 31.92
CA ARG A 368 17.36 -4.37 32.72
C ARG A 368 16.54 -4.25 34.00
N GLN A 369 16.65 -3.14 34.72
CA GLN A 369 15.86 -2.89 35.92
C GLN A 369 14.36 -2.88 35.61
N ALA A 370 13.96 -2.20 34.53
CA ALA A 370 12.58 -2.11 34.08
C ALA A 370 11.98 -3.48 33.72
N LEU A 371 12.64 -4.24 32.83
CA LEU A 371 12.14 -5.55 32.43
C LEU A 371 12.23 -6.58 33.57
N GLY A 372 13.23 -6.49 34.45
CA GLY A 372 13.32 -7.35 35.64
C GLY A 372 12.21 -7.06 36.67
N ALA A 373 11.87 -5.79 36.89
CA ALA A 373 10.73 -5.43 37.75
C ALA A 373 9.40 -5.89 37.14
N TRP A 374 9.25 -5.75 35.83
CA TRP A 374 8.08 -6.26 35.11
C TRP A 374 7.97 -7.78 35.18
N GLU A 375 9.07 -8.53 35.00
CA GLU A 375 9.08 -9.99 35.13
C GLU A 375 8.61 -10.43 36.52
N ARG A 376 9.11 -9.80 37.60
CA ARG A 376 8.65 -10.11 38.96
C ARG A 376 7.15 -9.87 39.11
N ARG A 377 6.65 -8.72 38.65
CA ARG A 377 5.21 -8.42 38.68
C ARG A 377 4.40 -9.43 37.89
N LEU A 378 4.85 -9.77 36.68
CA LEU A 378 4.19 -10.76 35.83
C LEU A 378 4.19 -12.15 36.48
N GLY A 379 5.30 -12.57 37.08
CA GLY A 379 5.41 -13.80 37.85
C GLY A 379 4.39 -13.88 38.99
N MET A 380 4.22 -12.81 39.77
CA MET A 380 3.16 -12.73 40.79
C MET A 380 1.76 -12.87 40.17
N LEU A 381 1.53 -12.27 39.00
CA LEU A 381 0.22 -12.33 38.33
C LEU A 381 -0.11 -13.73 37.80
N VAL A 382 0.84 -14.43 37.19
CA VAL A 382 0.56 -15.62 36.37
C VAL A 382 1.11 -16.92 36.93
N LEU A 383 2.10 -16.86 37.82
CA LEU A 383 2.73 -18.02 38.47
C LEU A 383 2.35 -18.14 39.96
N GLY A 384 1.60 -17.17 40.51
CA GLY A 384 1.15 -17.20 41.90
C GLY A 384 2.28 -17.11 42.92
N ILE A 385 3.42 -16.54 42.53
CA ILE A 385 4.57 -16.32 43.43
C ILE A 385 4.14 -15.24 44.44
N GLU A 386 4.05 -15.58 45.73
CA GLU A 386 3.84 -14.61 46.80
C GLU A 386 5.12 -13.79 47.03
N GLU A 387 4.97 -12.53 47.44
CA GLU A 387 6.10 -11.66 47.80
C GLU A 387 6.84 -12.30 48.99
N SER A 388 8.06 -12.82 48.77
CA SER A 388 8.98 -12.97 49.89
C SER A 388 9.33 -11.56 50.34
N ALA A 389 8.69 -11.12 51.43
CA ALA A 389 8.93 -9.85 52.09
C ALA A 389 10.34 -9.82 52.68
N ASP A 390 11.37 -9.72 51.84
CA ASP A 390 12.76 -9.46 52.21
C ASP A 390 13.59 -9.25 50.93
N VAL A 391 13.60 -8.02 50.39
CA VAL A 391 14.80 -7.32 49.90
C VAL A 391 14.41 -5.85 49.70
N ILE A 392 14.65 -5.02 50.71
CA ILE A 392 14.89 -3.59 50.49
C ILE A 392 16.40 -3.41 50.57
N ASP A 393 17.10 -3.45 49.44
CA ASP A 393 18.43 -2.84 49.37
C ASP A 393 18.23 -1.32 49.24
N LEU A 394 18.20 -0.67 50.41
CA LEU A 394 18.40 0.77 50.53
C LEU A 394 19.83 1.08 50.09
N VAL A 395 20.03 1.33 48.80
CA VAL A 395 21.17 2.15 48.37
C VAL A 395 20.66 3.57 48.17
N ARG A 396 20.83 4.37 49.23
CA ARG A 396 20.83 5.84 49.14
C ARG A 396 22.26 6.35 49.37
N PRO A 397 22.59 7.50 48.76
CA PRO A 397 23.87 7.77 48.09
C PRO A 397 25.09 7.93 49.00
#